data_AF-A0A4P7ZD84-F1
#
_entry.id   AF-A0A4P7ZD84-F1
#
_cell.length_a   1.000
_cell.length_b   1.000
_cell.length_c   1.000
_cell.angle_alpha   90.00
_cell.angle_beta   90.00
_cell.angle_gamma   90.00
#
_symmetry.space_group_name_H-M   'P 1'
#
loop_
_entity.id
_entity.type
_entity.pdbx_description
1 polymer ?
#
loop_
_entity_poly.entity_id
_entity_poly.type
_entity_poly.pdbx_seq_one_letter_code
_entity_poly.pdbx_strand_id
1 'polypeptide(L)'
;MGWGRFAAMIATSTFIMFFLMYQLIYSLDHALLSVNRLVSSLVMGCVMTIVMLGFMWSMYRGMAIKIAVLVGAVLVGVVLLYVNRSQGLIGDVSFMKSMIPHHSIAINNASNASISDPRVRKLADKIIESQVREIAEMKLLIDDIGNSGKRGSQPLPARPAQVTPDMEQQIREAVQ
;
A
#
# COMPACT_ATOMS: atom_id res chain seq x y z
N MET A 1 -0.42 24.08 24.17
CA MET A 1 0.55 23.87 23.07
C MET A 1 0.11 24.70 21.87
N GLY A 2 1.05 25.21 21.06
CA GLY A 2 0.68 25.98 19.87
C GLY A 2 0.20 25.07 18.74
N TRP A 3 -0.76 25.54 17.94
CA TRP A 3 -1.26 24.85 16.74
C TRP A 3 -0.15 24.54 15.73
N GLY A 4 0.88 25.39 15.63
CA GLY A 4 2.05 25.12 14.79
C GLY A 4 2.84 23.88 15.21
N ARG A 5 2.99 23.64 16.53
CA ARG A 5 3.66 22.42 17.03
C ARG A 5 2.82 21.18 16.73
N PHE A 6 1.50 21.27 16.85
CA PHE A 6 0.60 20.19 16.49
C PHE A 6 0.73 19.81 15.01
N ALA A 7 0.64 20.79 14.11
CA ALA A 7 0.83 20.57 12.68
C ALA A 7 2.20 19.97 12.35
N ALA A 8 3.28 20.48 12.98
CA ALA A 8 4.63 19.96 12.78
C ALA A 8 4.77 18.50 13.25
N MET A 9 4.16 18.14 14.39
CA MET A 9 4.15 16.75 14.87
C MET A 9 3.45 15.82 13.88
N ILE A 10 2.25 16.19 13.40
CA ILE A 10 1.50 15.39 12.43
C ILE A 10 2.31 15.23 11.14
N ALA A 11 2.82 16.33 10.57
CA ALA A 11 3.58 16.30 9.33
C ALA A 11 4.85 15.46 9.43
N THR A 12 5.62 15.63 10.51
CA THR A 12 6.86 14.87 10.75
C THR A 12 6.57 13.39 10.90
N SER A 13 5.55 13.03 11.70
CA SER A 13 5.15 11.64 11.89
C SER A 13 4.65 11.01 10.58
N THR A 14 3.82 11.70 9.80
CA THR A 14 3.37 11.21 8.49
C THR A 14 4.54 11.00 7.52
N PHE A 15 5.50 11.91 7.50
CA PHE A 15 6.72 11.79 6.68
C PHE A 15 7.54 10.56 7.08
N ILE A 16 7.85 10.40 8.38
CA ILE A 16 8.59 9.24 8.89
C ILE A 16 7.85 7.93 8.56
N MET A 17 6.54 7.89 8.84
CA MET A 17 5.72 6.71 8.58
C MET A 17 5.71 6.31 7.11
N PHE A 18 5.71 7.27 6.18
CA PHE A 18 5.78 6.97 4.75
C PHE A 18 7.03 6.14 4.39
N PHE A 19 8.20 6.46 4.94
CA PHE A 19 9.42 5.66 4.72
C PHE A 19 9.40 4.35 5.49
N LEU A 20 8.90 4.35 6.73
CA LEU A 20 8.78 3.11 7.53
C LEU A 20 7.85 2.08 6.89
N MET A 21 6.90 2.49 6.04
CA MET A 21 6.09 1.55 5.27
C MET A 21 6.95 0.62 4.36
N TYR A 22 8.18 0.99 4.02
CA TYR A 22 9.11 0.18 3.22
C TYR A 22 9.96 -0.79 4.06
N GLN A 23 9.81 -0.82 5.39
CA GLN A 23 10.69 -1.61 6.28
C GLN A 23 10.73 -3.13 6.02
N LEU A 24 9.72 -3.68 5.33
CA LEU A 24 9.61 -5.12 5.03
C LEU A 24 9.92 -5.48 3.57
N ILE A 25 10.41 -4.54 2.75
CA ILE A 25 10.85 -4.90 1.41
C ILE A 25 12.08 -5.82 1.52
N TYR A 26 12.06 -6.92 0.78
CA TYR A 26 13.17 -7.87 0.71
C TYR A 26 14.47 -7.25 0.16
N SER A 27 14.37 -6.30 -0.78
CA SER A 27 15.53 -5.66 -1.38
C SER A 27 15.29 -4.17 -1.67
N LEU A 28 16.33 -3.35 -1.54
CA LEU A 28 16.26 -1.89 -1.68
C LEU A 28 15.97 -1.44 -3.11
N ASP A 29 16.34 -2.25 -4.11
CA ASP A 29 16.00 -2.01 -5.52
C ASP A 29 14.48 -2.12 -5.79
N HIS A 30 13.71 -2.69 -4.86
CA HIS A 30 12.25 -2.74 -4.90
C HIS A 30 11.59 -1.51 -4.25
N ALA A 31 12.35 -0.57 -3.68
CA ALA A 31 11.87 0.63 -3.00
C ALA A 31 11.38 1.72 -3.97
N LEU A 32 10.36 1.41 -4.77
CA LEU A 32 9.79 2.37 -5.73
C LEU A 32 8.75 3.27 -5.07
N LEU A 33 8.68 4.53 -5.53
CA LEU A 33 7.66 5.49 -5.08
C LEU A 33 6.26 4.97 -5.45
N SER A 34 5.40 4.80 -4.44
CA SER A 34 4.03 4.32 -4.60
C SER A 34 3.03 5.41 -4.22
N VAL A 35 2.16 5.75 -5.18
CA VAL A 35 1.04 6.68 -4.95
C VAL A 35 0.11 6.14 -3.86
N ASN A 36 -0.18 4.85 -3.87
CA ASN A 36 -1.03 4.21 -2.85
C ASN A 36 -0.43 4.37 -1.44
N ARG A 37 0.89 4.17 -1.28
CA ARG A 37 1.56 4.35 0.02
C ARG A 37 1.54 5.81 0.47
N LEU A 38 1.73 6.75 -0.46
CA LEU A 38 1.64 8.18 -0.16
C LEU A 38 0.23 8.57 0.29
N VAL A 39 -0.81 8.18 -0.44
CA VAL A 39 -2.19 8.46 -0.05
C VAL A 39 -2.52 7.80 1.28
N SER A 40 -2.06 6.57 1.51
CA SER A 40 -2.28 5.86 2.78
C SER A 40 -1.60 6.56 3.95
N SER A 41 -0.40 7.13 3.79
CA SER A 41 0.28 7.88 4.85
C SER A 41 -0.48 9.18 5.20
N LEU A 42 -1.09 9.83 4.21
CA LEU A 42 -1.95 10.99 4.44
C LEU A 42 -3.25 10.62 5.15
N VAL A 43 -3.88 9.49 4.82
CA VAL A 43 -5.04 8.95 5.57
C VAL A 43 -4.67 8.72 7.03
N MET A 44 -3.52 8.08 7.29
CA MET A 44 -3.00 7.89 8.65
C MET A 44 -2.75 9.22 9.37
N GLY A 45 -2.24 10.23 8.66
CA GLY A 45 -2.09 11.60 9.19
C GLY A 45 -3.42 12.22 9.63
N CYS A 46 -4.50 12.02 8.87
CA CYS A 46 -5.84 12.48 9.22
C CYS A 46 -6.37 11.76 10.47
N VAL A 47 -6.22 10.44 10.54
CA VAL A 47 -6.64 9.65 11.72
C VAL A 47 -5.85 10.07 12.96
N MET A 48 -4.53 10.21 12.83
CA MET A 48 -3.66 10.66 13.92
C MET A 48 -4.04 12.06 14.40
N THR A 49 -4.40 12.97 13.49
CA THR A 49 -4.92 14.29 13.83
C THR A 49 -6.17 14.19 14.72
N ILE A 50 -7.13 13.34 14.36
CA ILE A 50 -8.37 13.14 15.13
C ILE A 50 -8.06 12.56 16.51
N VAL A 51 -7.27 11.48 16.56
CA VAL A 51 -6.92 10.79 17.82
C VAL A 51 -6.15 11.72 18.76
N MET A 52 -5.08 12.34 18.28
CA MET A 52 -4.24 13.22 19.11
C MET A 52 -5.03 14.43 19.61
N LEU A 53 -5.83 15.07 18.76
CA LEU A 53 -6.65 16.21 19.18
C LEU A 53 -7.71 15.80 20.22
N GLY A 54 -8.28 14.60 20.10
CA GLY A 54 -9.22 14.04 21.07
C GLY A 54 -8.60 13.84 22.45
N PHE A 55 -7.44 13.19 22.54
CA PHE A 55 -6.76 12.97 23.82
C PHE A 55 -6.18 14.26 24.43
N MET A 56 -5.71 15.17 23.58
CA MET A 56 -5.05 16.39 24.02
C MET A 56 -5.99 17.61 24.02
N TRP A 57 -7.30 17.37 24.17
CA TRP A 57 -8.34 18.37 23.95
C TRP A 57 -8.15 19.66 24.78
N SER A 58 -7.83 19.53 26.06
CA SER A 58 -7.67 20.67 27.00
C SER A 58 -6.44 21.54 26.70
N MET A 59 -5.46 21.00 25.97
CA MET A 59 -4.16 21.63 25.76
C MET A 59 -4.17 22.70 24.64
N TYR A 60 -5.18 22.69 23.79
CA TYR A 60 -5.35 23.62 22.67
C TYR A 60 -6.43 24.67 22.96
N ARG A 61 -6.24 25.90 22.48
CA ARG A 61 -7.19 27.02 22.67
C ARG A 61 -8.08 27.20 21.45
N GLY A 62 -9.33 27.63 21.69
CA GLY A 62 -10.33 27.93 20.66
C GLY A 62 -11.18 26.72 20.27
N MET A 63 -12.44 26.69 20.72
CA MET A 63 -13.37 25.60 20.40
C MET A 63 -13.64 25.49 18.89
N ALA A 64 -13.82 26.63 18.23
CA ALA A 64 -14.05 26.69 16.78
C ALA A 64 -12.89 26.06 15.98
N ILE A 65 -11.64 26.33 16.37
CA ILE A 65 -10.46 25.78 15.67
C ILE A 65 -10.38 24.26 15.85
N LYS A 66 -10.64 23.75 17.06
CA LYS A 66 -10.64 22.29 17.30
C LYS A 66 -11.68 21.58 16.43
N ILE A 67 -12.90 22.11 16.41
CA ILE A 67 -13.97 21.55 15.60
C ILE A 67 -13.60 21.64 14.11
N ALA A 68 -13.07 22.78 13.65
CA ALA A 68 -12.66 22.94 12.26
C ALA A 68 -11.56 21.95 11.86
N VAL A 69 -10.54 21.75 12.70
CA VAL A 69 -9.47 20.76 12.45
C VAL A 69 -10.01 19.35 12.44
N LEU A 70 -10.90 18.99 13.36
CA LEU A 70 -11.48 17.65 13.45
C LEU A 70 -12.38 17.35 12.24
N VAL A 71 -13.29 18.27 11.90
CA VAL A 71 -14.15 18.14 10.71
C VAL A 71 -13.31 18.12 9.43
N GLY A 72 -12.32 18.99 9.31
CA GLY A 72 -11.40 19.01 8.18
C GLY A 72 -10.64 17.69 8.02
N ALA A 73 -10.11 17.14 9.12
CA ALA A 73 -9.40 15.86 9.10
C ALA A 73 -10.33 14.69 8.72
N VAL A 74 -11.58 14.68 9.20
CA VAL A 74 -12.57 13.67 8.82
C VAL A 74 -12.90 13.77 7.33
N LEU A 75 -13.22 14.96 6.82
CA LEU A 75 -13.57 15.16 5.42
C LEU A 75 -12.43 14.79 4.48
N VAL A 76 -11.22 15.30 4.74
CA VAL A 76 -10.02 14.97 3.95
C VAL A 76 -9.70 13.48 4.05
N GLY A 77 -9.80 12.89 5.25
CA GLY A 77 -9.57 11.46 5.46
C GLY A 77 -10.53 10.58 4.65
N VAL A 78 -11.82 10.92 4.61
CA VAL A 78 -12.84 10.20 3.83
C VAL A 78 -12.56 10.32 2.33
N VAL A 79 -12.22 11.53 1.84
CA VAL A 79 -11.88 11.75 0.43
C VAL A 79 -10.64 10.94 0.04
N LEU A 80 -9.57 11.01 0.83
CA LEU A 80 -8.33 10.26 0.57
C LEU A 80 -8.59 8.75 0.62
N LEU A 81 -9.39 8.27 1.56
CA LEU A 81 -9.77 6.86 1.66
C LEU A 81 -10.54 6.41 0.41
N TYR A 82 -11.51 7.22 -0.04
CA TYR A 82 -12.26 6.96 -1.27
C TYR A 82 -11.34 6.89 -2.48
N VAL A 83 -10.46 7.88 -2.66
CA VAL A 83 -9.46 7.90 -3.74
C VAL A 83 -8.61 6.63 -3.70
N ASN A 84 -8.09 6.28 -2.52
CA ASN A 84 -7.25 5.10 -2.33
C ASN A 84 -8.02 3.78 -2.54
N ARG A 85 -9.33 3.71 -2.29
CA ARG A 85 -10.11 2.49 -2.56
C ARG A 85 -10.57 2.39 -4.01
N SER A 86 -10.85 3.51 -4.67
CA SER A 86 -11.38 3.51 -6.04
C SER A 86 -10.36 3.03 -7.07
N GLN A 87 -9.06 3.20 -6.82
CA GLN A 87 -7.96 2.93 -7.75
C GLN A 87 -8.09 3.63 -9.12
N GLY A 88 -9.05 4.55 -9.31
CA GLY A 88 -9.35 5.17 -10.61
C GLY A 88 -8.26 6.13 -11.13
N LEU A 89 -7.32 6.53 -10.27
CA LEU A 89 -6.17 7.37 -10.63
C LEU A 89 -4.87 6.56 -10.84
N ILE A 90 -4.93 5.24 -10.73
CA ILE A 90 -3.76 4.36 -10.84
C ILE A 90 -3.72 3.76 -12.26
N GLY A 91 -2.79 4.24 -13.09
CA GLY A 91 -2.50 3.65 -14.40
C GLY A 91 -1.38 2.61 -14.34
N ASP A 92 -1.14 1.91 -15.45
CA ASP A 92 -0.23 0.74 -15.58
C ASP A 92 1.12 0.92 -14.86
N VAL A 93 1.85 2.00 -15.12
CA VAL A 93 3.17 2.26 -14.49
C VAL A 93 3.04 2.49 -12.99
N SER A 94 2.03 3.23 -12.53
CA SER A 94 1.81 3.47 -11.09
C SER A 94 1.35 2.20 -10.37
N PHE A 95 0.59 1.34 -11.06
CA PHE A 95 0.23 0.01 -10.58
C PHE A 95 1.49 -0.83 -10.37
N MET A 96 2.33 -0.99 -11.39
CA MET A 96 3.55 -1.79 -11.31
C MET A 96 4.54 -1.23 -10.27
N LYS A 97 4.75 0.10 -10.21
CA LYS A 97 5.59 0.73 -9.18
C LYS A 97 5.07 0.51 -7.76
N SER A 98 3.75 0.35 -7.57
CA SER A 98 3.16 0.04 -6.27
C SER A 98 3.19 -1.46 -5.95
N MET A 99 3.11 -2.32 -6.97
CA MET A 99 3.12 -3.77 -6.83
C MET A 99 4.52 -4.33 -6.58
N ILE A 100 5.59 -3.76 -7.17
CA ILE A 100 6.96 -4.19 -6.90
C ILE A 100 7.30 -4.23 -5.39
N PRO A 101 7.11 -3.15 -4.60
CA PRO A 101 7.36 -3.20 -3.16
C PRO A 101 6.32 -4.06 -2.41
N HIS A 102 5.10 -4.24 -2.93
CA HIS A 102 4.12 -5.15 -2.34
C HIS A 102 4.56 -6.62 -2.45
N HIS A 103 4.92 -7.03 -3.66
CA HIS A 103 5.50 -8.34 -3.97
C HIS A 103 6.77 -8.60 -3.16
N SER A 104 7.62 -7.58 -3.03
CA SER A 104 8.83 -7.69 -2.23
C SER A 104 8.59 -8.00 -0.76
N ILE A 105 7.46 -7.56 -0.18
CA ILE A 105 7.09 -7.92 1.20
C ILE A 105 6.69 -9.39 1.29
N ALA A 106 5.97 -9.91 0.28
CA ALA A 106 5.61 -11.32 0.23
C ALA A 106 6.86 -12.22 0.17
N ILE A 107 7.86 -11.83 -0.65
CA ILE A 107 9.16 -12.52 -0.71
C ILE A 107 9.85 -12.48 0.66
N ASN A 108 9.91 -11.31 1.31
CA ASN A 108 10.52 -11.17 2.63
C ASN A 108 9.87 -12.11 3.66
N ASN A 109 8.54 -12.15 3.70
CA ASN A 109 7.82 -12.97 4.67
C ASN A 109 7.98 -14.48 4.38
N ALA A 110 7.89 -14.88 3.11
CA ALA A 110 8.01 -16.28 2.70
C ALA A 110 9.43 -16.85 2.89
N SER A 111 10.47 -16.01 2.70
CA SER A 111 11.87 -16.41 2.85
C SER A 111 12.33 -16.47 4.30
N ASN A 112 11.85 -15.56 5.16
CA ASN A 112 12.32 -15.45 6.55
C ASN A 112 11.45 -16.19 7.58
N ALA A 113 10.26 -16.66 7.22
CA ALA A 113 9.39 -17.38 8.16
C ALA A 113 9.92 -18.78 8.50
N SER A 114 9.93 -19.12 9.79
CA SER A 114 10.21 -20.47 10.29
C SER A 114 9.04 -21.42 10.02
N ILE A 115 8.99 -21.99 8.82
CA ILE A 115 7.93 -22.91 8.37
C ILE A 115 8.43 -24.34 8.43
N SER A 116 7.72 -25.19 9.19
CA SER A 116 8.07 -26.60 9.40
C SER A 116 7.22 -27.58 8.58
N ASP A 117 5.95 -27.27 8.30
CA ASP A 117 5.10 -28.13 7.46
C ASP A 117 5.58 -28.07 6.00
N PRO A 118 5.97 -29.21 5.37
CA PRO A 118 6.47 -29.23 3.99
C PRO A 118 5.48 -28.68 2.96
N ARG A 119 4.17 -28.83 3.18
CA ARG A 119 3.13 -28.29 2.28
C ARG A 119 3.11 -26.77 2.33
N VAL A 120 3.25 -26.20 3.52
CA VAL A 120 3.32 -24.74 3.71
C VAL A 120 4.63 -24.19 3.14
N ARG A 121 5.75 -24.92 3.29
CA ARG A 121 7.02 -24.56 2.65
C ARG A 121 6.90 -24.54 1.13
N LYS A 122 6.34 -25.60 0.54
CA LYS A 122 6.07 -25.67 -0.91
C LYS A 122 5.20 -24.50 -1.39
N LEU A 123 4.20 -24.09 -0.62
CA LEU A 123 3.39 -22.91 -0.92
C LEU A 123 4.22 -21.62 -0.86
N ALA A 124 5.01 -21.43 0.20
CA ALA A 124 5.88 -20.27 0.36
C ALA A 124 6.90 -20.15 -0.79
N ASP A 125 7.48 -21.26 -1.23
CA ASP A 125 8.45 -21.27 -2.33
C ASP A 125 7.79 -20.93 -3.67
N LYS A 126 6.56 -21.39 -3.91
CA LYS A 126 5.75 -20.95 -5.07
C LYS A 126 5.42 -19.45 -5.03
N ILE A 127 5.17 -18.90 -3.84
CA ILE A 127 4.99 -17.46 -3.66
C ILE A 127 6.29 -16.75 -4.03
N ILE A 128 7.45 -17.18 -3.53
CA ILE A 128 8.74 -16.55 -3.87
C ILE A 128 8.97 -16.60 -5.39
N GLU A 129 8.83 -17.76 -6.01
CA GLU A 129 9.05 -17.96 -7.45
C GLU A 129 8.18 -17.03 -8.30
N SER A 130 6.86 -17.03 -8.03
CA SER A 130 5.91 -16.19 -8.78
C SER A 130 6.19 -14.70 -8.60
N GLN A 131 6.43 -14.26 -7.36
CA GLN A 131 6.61 -12.85 -7.03
C GLN A 131 7.94 -12.30 -7.56
N VAL A 132 9.02 -13.10 -7.55
CA VAL A 132 10.31 -12.73 -8.16
C VAL A 132 10.17 -12.56 -9.68
N ARG A 133 9.51 -13.52 -10.35
CA ARG A 133 9.25 -13.45 -11.79
C ARG A 133 8.42 -12.22 -12.14
N GLU A 134 7.32 -11.98 -11.42
CA GLU A 134 6.43 -10.84 -11.66
C GLU A 134 7.12 -9.49 -11.41
N ILE A 135 8.04 -9.39 -10.43
CA ILE A 135 8.86 -8.19 -10.26
C ILE A 135 9.73 -7.93 -11.49
N ALA A 136 10.39 -8.96 -12.03
CA ALA A 136 11.21 -8.82 -13.22
C ALA A 136 10.37 -8.39 -14.44
N GLU A 137 9.21 -9.02 -14.64
CA GLU A 137 8.25 -8.65 -15.69
C GLU A 137 7.78 -7.20 -15.54
N MET A 138 7.41 -6.77 -14.34
CA MET A 138 6.99 -5.39 -14.07
C MET A 138 8.10 -4.37 -14.36
N LYS A 139 9.35 -4.66 -13.98
CA LYS A 139 10.49 -3.76 -14.29
C LYS A 139 10.66 -3.62 -15.80
N LEU A 140 10.67 -4.73 -16.54
CA LEU A 140 10.79 -4.72 -18.00
C LEU A 140 9.61 -3.99 -18.68
N LEU A 141 8.39 -4.17 -18.19
CA LEU A 141 7.20 -3.47 -18.72
C LEU A 141 7.22 -1.98 -18.42
N ILE A 142 7.70 -1.55 -17.25
CA ILE A 142 7.89 -0.12 -16.95
C ILE A 142 8.87 0.49 -17.94
N ASP A 143 9.99 -0.19 -18.22
CA ASP A 143 11.01 0.29 -19.15
C ASP A 143 10.50 0.31 -20.59
N ASP A 144 9.82 -0.75 -21.07
CA ASP A 144 9.23 -0.78 -22.42
C ASP A 144 8.17 0.31 -22.60
N ILE A 145 7.27 0.50 -21.63
CA ILE A 145 6.25 1.57 -21.72
C ILE A 145 6.91 2.95 -21.71
N GLY A 146 8.00 3.13 -20.96
CA GLY A 146 8.75 4.38 -20.92
C GLY A 146 9.44 4.72 -22.25
N ASN A 147 9.95 3.71 -22.96
CA ASN A 147 10.71 3.88 -24.20
C ASN A 147 9.83 3.81 -25.47
N SER A 148 8.85 2.91 -25.48
CA SER A 148 8.04 2.53 -26.64
C SER A 148 6.60 3.04 -26.56
N GLY A 149 6.17 3.56 -25.41
CA GLY A 149 4.79 3.96 -25.15
C GLY A 149 3.86 2.78 -24.82
N LYS A 150 2.63 3.10 -24.43
CA LYS A 150 1.62 2.10 -24.08
C LYS A 150 1.01 1.44 -25.31
N ARG A 151 0.79 0.12 -25.24
CA ARG A 151 0.04 -0.64 -26.25
C ARG A 151 -1.45 -0.66 -25.91
N GLY A 152 -2.12 0.45 -26.19
CA GLY A 152 -3.56 0.62 -25.94
C GLY A 152 -3.89 1.88 -25.15
N SER A 153 -5.10 2.38 -25.34
CA SER A 153 -5.59 3.63 -24.74
C SER A 153 -6.81 3.45 -23.84
N GLN A 154 -7.43 2.27 -23.84
CA GLN A 154 -8.66 1.99 -23.11
C GLN A 154 -8.41 1.03 -21.94
N PRO A 155 -9.05 1.22 -20.78
CA PRO A 155 -9.00 0.27 -19.68
C PRO A 155 -9.54 -1.10 -20.10
N LEU A 156 -8.85 -2.17 -19.70
CA LEU A 156 -9.30 -3.54 -19.92
C LEU A 156 -10.02 -4.06 -18.67
N PRO A 157 -11.09 -4.87 -18.82
CA PRO A 157 -11.80 -5.43 -17.67
C PRO A 157 -10.92 -6.43 -16.90
N ALA A 158 -10.98 -6.38 -15.57
CA ALA A 158 -10.30 -7.34 -14.72
C ALA A 158 -11.02 -8.71 -14.74
N ARG A 159 -10.25 -9.79 -14.56
CA ARG A 159 -10.83 -11.11 -14.25
C ARG A 159 -11.59 -11.08 -12.91
N PRO A 160 -12.65 -11.89 -12.74
CA PRO A 160 -13.33 -12.02 -11.44
C PRO A 160 -12.39 -12.52 -10.35
N ALA A 161 -12.50 -11.95 -9.15
CA ALA A 161 -11.78 -12.37 -7.95
C ALA A 161 -12.54 -13.48 -7.21
N GLN A 162 -12.85 -14.58 -7.91
CA GLN A 162 -13.58 -15.73 -7.37
C GLN A 162 -12.81 -17.02 -7.67
N VAL A 163 -12.94 -18.01 -6.78
CA VAL A 163 -12.41 -19.35 -7.03
C VAL A 163 -13.19 -19.95 -8.18
N THR A 164 -12.47 -20.30 -9.25
CA THR A 164 -13.06 -21.01 -10.39
C THR A 164 -13.08 -22.53 -10.12
N PRO A 165 -13.97 -23.30 -10.76
CA PRO A 165 -13.98 -24.76 -10.61
C PRO A 165 -12.60 -25.41 -10.84
N ASP A 166 -11.85 -24.92 -11.84
CA ASP A 166 -10.50 -25.42 -12.15
C ASP A 166 -9.50 -25.12 -11.02
N MET A 167 -9.62 -23.96 -10.37
CA MET A 167 -8.80 -23.63 -9.19
C MET A 167 -9.17 -24.49 -7.99
N GLU A 168 -10.44 -24.85 -7.83
CA GLU A 168 -10.90 -25.64 -6.68
C GLU A 168 -10.23 -27.01 -6.63
N GLN A 169 -10.06 -27.65 -7.80
CA GLN A 169 -9.29 -28.88 -7.92
C GLN A 169 -7.82 -28.67 -7.52
N GLN A 170 -7.17 -27.65 -8.08
CA GLN A 170 -5.76 -27.34 -7.77
C GLN A 170 -5.53 -27.02 -6.28
N ILE A 171 -6.48 -26.35 -5.64
CA ILE A 171 -6.44 -26.03 -4.21
C ILE A 171 -6.52 -27.31 -3.38
N ARG A 172 -7.43 -28.23 -3.72
CA ARG A 172 -7.58 -29.52 -3.04
C ARG A 172 -6.32 -30.38 -3.18
N GLU A 173 -5.74 -30.44 -4.37
CA GLU A 173 -4.50 -31.17 -4.62
C GLU A 173 -3.30 -30.56 -3.90
N ALA A 174 -3.28 -29.24 -3.69
CA ALA A 174 -2.16 -28.56 -3.01
C ALA A 174 -2.07 -28.86 -1.51
N VAL A 175 -3.14 -29.34 -0.87
CA VAL A 175 -3.20 -29.61 0.58
C VAL A 175 -3.09 -31.10 0.94
N GLN A 176 -3.16 -31.98 -0.06
CA GLN A 176 -2.91 -33.41 0.07
C GLN A 176 -1.42 -33.69 0.13
#